data_AF-A0A383EFL5-F1
#
_entry.id   AF-A0A383EFL5-F1
#
_cell.length_a   1.000
_cell.length_b   1.000
_cell.length_c   1.000
_cell.angle_alpha   90.00
_cell.angle_beta   90.00
_cell.angle_gamma   90.00
#
_symmetry.space_group_name_H-M   'P 1'
#
loop_
_entity.id
_entity.type
_entity.pdbx_description
1 polymer ?
#
loop_
_entity_poly.entity_id
_entity_poly.type
_entity_poly.pdbx_seq_one_letter_code
_entity_poly.pdbx_strand_id
1 'polypeptide(L)'
;MSSSKNLEYKKTSFLNKSNSAFIEQMYLKFINKDSDLPESWRNYFLDIGEEIDLVVKEINGPTWSPQKKKIDLNKIQKNIDNEEQKLSIEKQNNYIDKIEIKK
;
A
#
# COMPACT_ATOMS: atom_id res chain seq x y z
N MET A 1 10.34 8.61 -35.66
CA MET A 1 9.88 9.44 -34.54
C MET A 1 9.58 8.53 -33.35
N SER A 2 9.92 9.00 -32.15
CA SER A 2 10.63 8.23 -31.11
C SER A 2 9.80 7.17 -30.36
N SER A 3 10.08 5.89 -30.64
CA SER A 3 9.53 4.74 -29.90
C SER A 3 9.89 4.75 -28.41
N SER A 4 11.05 5.30 -28.04
CA SER A 4 11.50 5.44 -26.65
C SER A 4 10.58 6.34 -25.83
N LYS A 5 10.16 7.48 -26.39
CA LYS A 5 9.28 8.44 -25.71
C LYS A 5 7.88 7.86 -25.48
N ASN A 6 7.40 7.05 -26.43
CA ASN A 6 6.13 6.31 -26.27
C ASN A 6 6.23 5.22 -25.20
N LEU A 7 7.40 4.58 -25.05
CA LEU A 7 7.63 3.57 -24.02
C LEU A 7 7.69 4.18 -22.62
N GLU A 8 8.36 5.32 -22.46
CA GLU A 8 8.38 6.09 -21.20
C GLU A 8 6.99 6.59 -20.85
N TYR A 9 6.26 7.15 -21.83
CA TYR A 9 4.88 7.58 -21.64
C TYR A 9 3.98 6.43 -21.18
N LYS A 10 4.12 5.23 -21.77
CA LYS A 10 3.37 4.05 -21.31
C LYS A 10 3.67 3.69 -19.84
N LYS A 11 4.92 3.89 -19.39
CA LYS A 11 5.33 3.60 -18.01
C LYS A 11 4.79 4.62 -17.02
N THR A 12 4.71 5.91 -17.37
CA THR A 12 4.33 6.97 -16.42
C THR A 12 2.95 7.57 -16.65
N SER A 13 2.24 7.18 -17.71
CA SER A 13 0.92 7.72 -18.10
C SER A 13 -0.14 7.59 -17.01
N PHE A 14 0.00 6.64 -16.10
CA PHE A 14 -0.93 6.47 -14.99
C PHE A 14 -0.78 7.56 -13.91
N LEU A 15 0.36 8.27 -13.86
CA LEU A 15 0.64 9.37 -12.93
C LEU A 15 0.06 10.67 -13.45
N ASN A 16 -1.26 10.76 -13.42
CA ASN A 16 -1.99 11.96 -13.78
C ASN A 16 -2.84 12.46 -12.61
N LYS A 17 -3.13 13.76 -12.59
CA LYS A 17 -3.90 14.41 -11.52
C LYS A 17 -5.28 13.76 -11.31
N SER A 18 -5.93 13.29 -12.37
CA SER A 18 -7.23 12.61 -12.27
C SER A 18 -7.16 11.24 -11.58
N ASN A 19 -6.00 10.60 -11.56
CA ASN A 19 -5.77 9.29 -10.94
C ASN A 19 -5.22 9.41 -9.50
N SER A 20 -5.05 10.63 -8.97
CA SER A 20 -4.40 10.85 -7.68
C SER A 20 -5.10 10.11 -6.54
N ALA A 21 -6.44 10.16 -6.49
CA ALA A 21 -7.22 9.49 -5.46
C ALA A 21 -7.03 7.96 -5.46
N PHE A 22 -6.83 7.35 -6.63
CA PHE A 22 -6.57 5.91 -6.73
C PHE A 22 -5.13 5.57 -6.33
N ILE A 23 -4.16 6.40 -6.72
CA ILE A 23 -2.76 6.26 -6.29
C ILE A 23 -2.67 6.35 -4.76
N GLU A 24 -3.39 7.28 -4.13
CA GLU A 24 -3.49 7.41 -2.67
C GLU A 24 -4.05 6.13 -2.03
N GLN A 25 -5.10 5.53 -2.59
CA GLN A 25 -5.65 4.26 -2.09
C GLN A 25 -4.62 3.12 -2.18
N MET A 26 -3.93 3.00 -3.31
CA MET A 26 -2.87 1.99 -3.47
C MET A 26 -1.71 2.24 -2.52
N TYR A 27 -1.39 3.50 -2.24
CA TYR A 27 -0.35 3.86 -1.30
C TYR A 27 -0.74 3.56 0.16
N LEU A 28 -2.00 3.79 0.53
CA LEU A 28 -2.53 3.37 1.83
C LEU A 28 -2.44 1.84 1.99
N LYS A 29 -2.82 1.10 0.95
CA LYS A 29 -2.64 -0.36 0.90
C LYS A 29 -1.17 -0.76 1.03
N PHE A 30 -0.25 0.00 0.43
CA PHE A 30 1.20 -0.21 0.54
C PHE A 30 1.71 -0.01 1.97
N ILE A 31 1.30 1.08 2.63
CA ILE A 31 1.64 1.34 4.04
C ILE A 31 1.10 0.23 4.94
N ASN A 32 -0.11 -0.26 4.70
CA ASN A 32 -0.72 -1.34 5.46
C ASN A 32 -0.19 -2.75 5.09
N LYS A 33 0.68 -2.87 4.07
CA LYS A 33 1.15 -4.14 3.50
C LYS A 33 0.02 -5.10 3.10
N ASP A 34 -1.05 -4.54 2.57
CA ASP A 34 -2.21 -5.30 2.12
C ASP A 34 -1.81 -6.39 1.10
N SER A 35 -2.26 -7.62 1.32
CA SER A 35 -2.03 -8.74 0.39
C SER A 35 -2.72 -8.53 -0.95
N ASP A 36 -3.74 -7.68 -0.97
CA ASP A 36 -4.50 -7.29 -2.17
C ASP A 36 -3.77 -6.21 -3.01
N LEU A 37 -2.63 -5.68 -2.53
CA LEU A 37 -1.83 -4.76 -3.33
C LEU A 37 -1.08 -5.53 -4.44
N PRO A 38 -1.24 -5.15 -5.72
CA PRO A 38 -0.49 -5.77 -6.80
C PRO A 38 1.01 -5.56 -6.66
N GLU A 39 1.79 -6.56 -7.07
CA GLU A 39 3.25 -6.52 -6.96
C GLU A 39 3.88 -5.38 -7.76
N SER A 40 3.30 -5.01 -8.92
CA SER A 40 3.72 -3.85 -9.70
C SER A 40 3.65 -2.54 -8.89
N TRP A 41 2.66 -2.38 -8.02
CA TRP A 41 2.54 -1.21 -7.15
C TRP A 41 3.53 -1.26 -6.00
N ARG A 42 3.80 -2.44 -5.42
CA ARG A 42 4.86 -2.60 -4.43
C ARG A 42 6.21 -2.18 -5.00
N ASN A 43 6.56 -2.69 -6.18
CA ASN A 43 7.82 -2.35 -6.84
C ASN A 43 7.88 -0.86 -7.19
N TYR A 44 6.78 -0.28 -7.68
CA TYR A 44 6.70 1.16 -7.96
C TYR A 44 7.00 2.02 -6.72
N PHE A 45 6.34 1.76 -5.59
CA PHE A 45 6.57 2.54 -4.37
C PHE A 45 7.95 2.30 -3.76
N LEU A 46 8.51 1.09 -3.90
CA LEU A 46 9.89 0.80 -3.51
C LEU A 46 10.92 1.51 -4.40
N ASP A 47 10.70 1.55 -5.72
CA ASP A 47 11.57 2.23 -6.69
C ASP A 47 11.60 3.75 -6.48
N ILE A 48 10.50 4.34 -5.98
CA ILE A 48 10.47 5.75 -5.56
C ILE A 48 11.39 5.99 -4.36
N GLY A 49 11.54 5.01 -3.47
CA GLY A 49 12.39 5.11 -2.29
C GLY A 49 11.86 6.09 -1.23
N GLU A 50 10.55 6.34 -1.21
CA GLU A 50 9.95 7.19 -0.17
C GLU A 50 9.98 6.49 1.19
N GLU A 51 10.63 7.13 2.18
CA GLU A 51 10.60 6.68 3.56
C GLU A 51 9.19 6.91 4.14
N ILE A 52 8.46 5.83 4.38
CA ILE A 52 7.10 5.85 4.95
C ILE A 52 7.03 6.71 6.23
N ASP A 53 8.11 6.70 7.02
CA ASP A 53 8.26 7.51 8.23
C ASP A 53 8.29 9.02 7.95
N LEU A 54 8.92 9.45 6.84
CA LEU A 54 8.92 10.85 6.40
C LEU A 54 7.54 11.27 5.91
N VAL A 55 6.87 10.42 5.14
CA VAL A 55 5.52 10.71 4.64
C VAL A 55 4.52 10.85 5.78
N VAL A 56 4.59 9.97 6.79
CA VAL A 56 3.74 10.10 7.98
C VAL A 56 4.06 11.37 8.77
N LYS A 57 5.34 11.77 8.89
CA LYS A 57 5.71 13.04 9.52
C LYS A 57 5.18 14.25 8.73
N GLU A 58 5.23 14.22 7.41
CA GLU A 58 4.73 15.30 6.56
C GLU A 58 3.20 15.42 6.64
N ILE A 59 2.48 14.29 6.62
CA ILE A 59 1.01 14.29 6.80
C ILE A 59 0.61 14.81 8.18
N ASN A 60 1.34 14.42 9.22
CA ASN A 60 1.12 14.90 10.58
C ASN A 60 1.44 16.39 10.73
N GLY A 61 2.29 16.92 9.86
CA GLY A 61 2.72 18.31 9.85
C GLY A 61 3.52 18.69 11.10
N PRO A 62 3.99 19.95 11.16
CA PRO A 62 4.68 20.47 12.33
C PRO A 62 3.77 20.47 13.55
N THR A 63 4.34 20.27 14.74
CA THR A 63 3.61 20.17 16.02
C THR A 63 2.72 21.38 16.32
N TRP A 64 3.03 22.55 15.75
CA TRP A 64 2.27 23.80 15.91
C TRP A 64 1.22 24.03 14.82
N SER A 65 1.04 23.10 13.87
CA SER A 65 0.03 23.23 12.81
C SER A 65 -1.39 23.22 13.41
N PRO A 66 -2.27 24.14 12.97
CA PRO A 66 -3.64 24.23 13.50
C PRO A 66 -4.53 23.06 13.06
N GLN A 67 -4.19 22.30 12.01
CA GLN A 67 -4.98 21.14 11.53
C GLN A 67 -4.44 19.81 12.06
N LYS A 68 -5.25 19.13 12.88
CA LYS A 68 -4.87 17.90 13.60
C LYS A 68 -5.33 16.63 12.86
N LYS A 69 -4.89 16.38 11.63
CA LYS A 69 -5.00 15.02 11.06
C LYS A 69 -3.81 14.20 11.55
N LYS A 70 -3.93 13.63 12.75
CA LYS A 70 -2.87 12.82 13.36
C LYS A 70 -3.00 11.37 12.93
N ILE A 71 -2.10 10.92 12.08
CA ILE A 71 -1.88 9.51 11.76
C ILE A 71 -0.91 8.95 12.81
N ASP A 72 -1.38 7.99 13.60
CA ASP A 72 -0.59 7.33 14.65
C ASP A 72 0.10 6.09 14.09
N LEU A 73 1.43 6.12 14.02
CA LEU A 73 2.28 5.02 13.57
C LEU A 73 2.03 3.73 14.38
N ASN A 74 1.75 3.83 15.68
CA ASN A 74 1.49 2.66 16.52
C ASN A 74 0.14 2.00 16.18
N LYS A 75 -0.82 2.79 15.70
CA LYS A 75 -2.12 2.29 15.26
C LYS A 75 -2.02 1.59 13.91
N ILE A 76 -1.14 2.09 13.03
CA ILE A 76 -0.78 1.39 11.79
C ILE A 76 -0.08 0.07 12.15
N GLN A 77 0.92 0.08 13.03
CA GLN A 77 1.63 -1.14 13.43
C GLN A 77 0.73 -2.18 14.12
N LYS A 78 -0.18 -1.76 14.99
CA LYS A 78 -1.16 -2.69 15.58
C LYS A 78 -2.15 -3.25 14.55
N ASN A 79 -2.52 -2.48 13.54
CA ASN A 79 -3.36 -3.01 12.45
C ASN A 79 -2.56 -4.00 11.59
N ILE A 80 -1.28 -3.72 11.33
CA ILE A 80 -0.34 -4.63 10.65
C ILE A 80 -0.30 -5.98 11.38
N ASP A 81 -0.06 -5.98 12.70
CA ASP A 81 0.06 -7.22 13.48
C ASP A 81 -1.26 -8.00 13.54
N ASN A 82 -2.42 -7.32 13.53
CA ASN A 82 -3.74 -7.99 13.57
C ASN A 82 -4.16 -8.56 12.21
N GLU A 83 -3.80 -7.92 11.09
CA GLU A 83 -4.11 -8.45 9.76
C GLU A 83 -3.24 -9.66 9.40
N GLU A 84 -1.96 -9.67 9.78
CA GLU A 84 -1.10 -10.87 9.62
C GLU A 84 -1.67 -12.10 10.35
N GLN A 85 -2.27 -11.88 11.52
CA GLN A 85 -2.93 -12.94 12.30
C GLN A 85 -4.23 -13.42 11.63
N LYS A 86 -5.02 -12.52 11.01
CA LYS A 86 -6.23 -12.92 10.28
C LYS A 86 -5.92 -13.65 8.98
N LEU A 87 -4.95 -13.18 8.21
CA LEU A 87 -4.50 -13.83 6.96
C LEU A 87 -3.91 -15.22 7.21
N SER A 88 -3.25 -15.43 8.36
CA SER A 88 -2.74 -16.75 8.74
C SER A 88 -3.87 -17.70 9.15
N ILE A 89 -4.88 -17.22 9.88
CA ILE A 89 -6.06 -18.01 10.26
C ILE A 89 -6.89 -18.40 9.03
N GLU A 90 -7.15 -17.48 8.09
CA GLU A 90 -7.87 -17.77 6.84
C GLU A 90 -7.15 -18.76 5.94
N LYS A 91 -5.80 -18.69 5.87
CA LYS A 91 -5.00 -19.67 5.13
C LYS A 91 -5.08 -21.06 5.76
N GLN A 92 -5.11 -21.16 7.09
CA GLN A 92 -5.26 -22.44 7.77
C GLN A 92 -6.66 -23.05 7.57
N ASN A 93 -7.72 -22.25 7.67
CA ASN A 93 -9.09 -22.73 7.46
C ASN A 93 -9.30 -23.26 6.03
N ASN A 94 -8.84 -22.50 5.01
CA ASN A 94 -8.90 -22.93 3.62
C ASN A 94 -8.08 -24.20 3.32
N TYR A 95 -7.03 -24.47 4.09
CA TYR A 95 -6.24 -25.69 3.97
C TYR A 95 -6.98 -26.90 4.57
N ILE A 96 -7.64 -26.71 5.72
CA ILE A 96 -8.43 -27.73 6.41
C ILE A 96 -9.64 -28.15 5.56
N ASP A 97 -10.38 -27.18 5.00
CA ASP A 97 -11.56 -27.46 4.16
C ASP A 97 -11.20 -28.29 2.92
N LYS A 98 -10.02 -28.05 2.32
CA LYS A 98 -9.53 -28.83 1.17
C LYS A 98 -9.15 -30.27 1.52
N ILE A 99 -8.80 -30.54 2.77
CA ILE A 99 -8.48 -31.89 3.26
C ILE A 99 -9.77 -32.67 3.50
N GLU A 100 -10.81 -32.04 4.05
CA GLU A 100 -12.12 -32.66 4.26
C GLU A 100 -12.84 -33.03 2.95
N ILE A 101 -12.70 -32.22 1.90
CA ILE A 101 -13.33 -32.49 0.59
C ILE A 101 -12.68 -33.69 -0.16
N LYS A 102 -11.48 -34.12 0.25
CA LYS A 102 -10.74 -35.22 -0.39
C LYS A 102 -10.92 -36.59 0.29
N LYS A 103 -11.76 -36.69 1.32
CA LYS A 103 -12.00 -37.92 2.08
C LYS A 103 -13.41 -38.46 1.81
#